data_AF-A0A4P5V454-F1
#
_entry.id   AF-A0A4P5V454-F1
#
_cell.length_a   1.000
_cell.length_b   1.000
_cell.length_c   1.000
_cell.angle_alpha   90.00
_cell.angle_beta   90.00
_cell.angle_gamma   90.00
#
_symmetry.space_group_name_H-M   'P 1'
#
loop_
_entity.id
_entity.type
_entity.pdbx_description
1 polymer ?
#
loop_
_entity_poly.entity_id
_entity_poly.type
_entity_poly.pdbx_seq_one_letter_code
_entity_poly.pdbx_strand_id
1 'polypeptide(L)' 'MSDDDLLPLDDPEVYRALGDMLIAITEAEKLLGRVHTLAVGIGAYGMLEHLDSELFWKVRAAGDHLRDILDVERVHGGYT' A
#
# COMPACT_ATOMS: atom_id res chain seq x y z
N MET A 1 19.51 -15.02 3.45
CA MET A 1 18.49 -14.82 2.42
C MET A 1 17.79 -16.15 2.29
N SER A 2 16.53 -16.20 2.72
CA SER A 2 15.71 -17.40 2.62
C SER A 2 14.98 -17.31 1.28
N ASP A 3 15.08 -18.34 0.45
CA ASP A 3 14.41 -18.45 -0.87
C ASP A 3 12.86 -18.61 -0.76
N ASP A 4 12.26 -18.19 0.36
CA ASP A 4 10.88 -18.53 0.74
C ASP A 4 9.80 -17.52 0.31
N ASP A 5 10.15 -16.35 -0.24
CA ASP A 5 9.19 -15.28 -0.54
C ASP A 5 9.14 -14.88 -2.03
N LEU A 6 9.53 -15.79 -2.95
CA LEU A 6 9.26 -15.57 -4.36
C LEU A 6 7.79 -15.89 -4.64
N LEU A 7 6.97 -14.85 -4.68
CA LEU A 7 5.57 -14.95 -5.12
C LEU A 7 5.56 -15.49 -6.57
N PRO A 8 4.66 -16.45 -6.91
CA PRO A 8 4.52 -16.93 -8.29
C PRO A 8 3.75 -15.87 -9.09
N LEU A 9 4.45 -14.81 -9.47
CA LEU A 9 3.87 -13.64 -10.16
C LEU A 9 3.46 -13.95 -11.60
N ASP A 10 3.87 -15.10 -12.13
CA ASP A 10 3.40 -15.71 -13.37
C ASP A 10 1.98 -16.30 -13.27
N ASP A 11 1.48 -16.54 -12.05
CA ASP A 11 0.09 -16.91 -11.80
C ASP A 11 -0.82 -15.65 -11.91
N PRO A 12 -1.75 -15.60 -12.89
CA PRO A 12 -2.66 -14.47 -13.07
C PRO A 12 -3.54 -14.20 -11.84
N GLU A 13 -3.86 -15.21 -11.03
CA GLU A 13 -4.66 -15.04 -9.83
C GLU A 13 -3.87 -14.31 -8.74
N VAL A 14 -2.59 -14.64 -8.58
CA VAL A 14 -1.68 -13.96 -7.65
C VAL A 14 -1.44 -12.52 -8.08
N TYR A 15 -1.15 -12.28 -9.36
CA TYR A 15 -0.98 -10.93 -9.88
C TYR A 15 -2.23 -10.07 -9.69
N ARG A 16 -3.42 -10.64 -9.92
CA ARG A 16 -4.70 -9.94 -9.67
C ARG A 16 -4.89 -9.62 -8.19
N ALA A 17 -4.60 -10.57 -7.30
CA ALA A 17 -4.72 -10.37 -5.86
C ALA A 17 -3.79 -9.25 -5.36
N LEU A 18 -2.55 -9.17 -5.88
CA LEU A 18 -1.62 -8.08 -5.58
C LEU A 18 -2.12 -6.74 -6.10
N GLY A 19 -2.71 -6.69 -7.29
CA GLY A 19 -3.39 -5.50 -7.80
C GLY A 19 -4.54 -5.04 -6.91
N ASP A 20 -5.39 -5.97 -6.48
CA ASP A 20 -6.51 -5.71 -5.56
C ASP A 20 -6.01 -5.19 -4.20
N MET A 21 -4.92 -5.74 -3.67
CA MET A 21 -4.27 -5.25 -2.44
C MET A 21 -3.75 -3.82 -2.59
N LEU A 22 -3.14 -3.48 -3.74
CA LEU A 22 -2.63 -2.13 -3.99
C LEU A 22 -3.76 -1.10 -4.05
N ILE A 23 -4.89 -1.47 -4.65
CA ILE A 23 -6.10 -0.64 -4.66
C ILE A 23 -6.58 -0.41 -3.22
N ALA A 24 -6.72 -1.47 -2.43
CA ALA A 24 -7.19 -1.39 -1.05
C ALA A 24 -6.28 -0.50 -0.17
N ILE A 25 -4.95 -0.64 -0.30
CA ILE A 25 -3.97 0.20 0.40
C ILE A 25 -4.13 1.67 -0.01
N THR A 26 -4.25 1.93 -1.31
CA THR A 26 -4.42 3.29 -1.84
C THR A 26 -5.73 3.92 -1.33
N GLU A 27 -6.80 3.15 -1.20
CA GLU A 27 -8.07 3.61 -0.62
C GLU A 27 -7.93 3.91 0.87
N ALA A 28 -7.21 3.07 1.62
CA ALA A 28 -6.91 3.31 3.03
C ALA A 28 -6.09 4.60 3.24
N GLU A 29 -5.06 4.85 2.43
CA GLU A 29 -4.29 6.11 2.46
C GLU A 29 -5.19 7.34 2.28
N LYS A 30 -6.07 7.31 1.26
CA LYS A 30 -7.01 8.40 0.99
C LYS A 30 -7.97 8.61 2.15
N LEU A 31 -8.48 7.53 2.74
CA LEU A 31 -9.38 7.61 3.89
C LEU A 31 -8.67 8.23 5.11
N LEU A 32 -7.46 7.78 5.43
CA LEU A 32 -6.64 8.34 6.51
C LEU A 32 -6.41 9.84 6.30
N GLY A 33 -6.05 10.27 5.09
CA GLY A 33 -5.87 11.69 4.76
C GLY A 33 -7.16 12.52 4.92
N ARG A 34 -8.32 11.95 4.56
CA ARG A 34 -9.62 12.60 4.77
C ARG A 34 -9.97 12.75 6.25
N VAL A 35 -9.79 11.70 7.05
CA VAL A 35 -10.04 11.76 8.49
C VAL A 35 -9.11 12.78 9.16
N HIS A 36 -7.83 12.81 8.78
CA HIS A 36 -6.88 13.82 9.24
C HIS A 36 -7.36 15.24 8.93
N THR A 37 -7.77 15.50 7.68
CA THR A 37 -8.29 16.81 7.25
C THR A 37 -9.52 17.24 8.06
N LEU A 38 -10.45 16.32 8.30
CA LEU A 38 -11.65 16.59 9.10
C LEU A 38 -11.31 16.89 10.56
N ALA A 39 -10.40 16.11 11.16
CA ALA A 39 -9.98 16.31 12.55
C ALA A 39 -9.31 17.68 12.73
N VAL A 40 -8.45 18.11 11.79
CA VAL A 40 -7.89 19.47 11.77
C VAL A 40 -9.00 20.52 11.66
N GLY A 41 -9.96 20.32 10.76
CA GLY A 41 -11.03 21.28 10.50
C GLY A 41 -11.95 21.56 11.70
N ILE A 42 -12.08 20.61 12.63
CA ILE A 42 -12.88 20.77 13.85
C ILE A 42 -12.04 20.99 15.12
N GLY A 43 -10.72 21.09 15.01
CA GLY A 43 -9.81 21.23 16.16
C GLY A 43 -9.72 19.99 17.05
N ALA A 44 -10.02 18.80 16.54
CA ALA A 44 -9.95 17.54 17.29
C ALA A 44 -8.51 17.00 17.35
N TYR A 45 -7.58 17.78 17.92
CA TYR A 45 -6.15 17.46 17.89
C TYR A 45 -5.78 16.16 18.63
N GLY A 46 -6.52 15.78 19.68
CA GLY A 46 -6.34 14.48 20.34
C GLY A 46 -6.64 13.28 19.41
N MET A 47 -7.44 13.47 18.35
CA MET A 47 -7.61 12.45 17.32
C MET A 47 -6.37 12.34 16.41
N LEU A 48 -5.65 13.44 16.20
CA LEU A 48 -4.43 13.43 15.36
C LEU A 48 -3.32 12.61 16.01
N GLU A 49 -3.24 12.58 17.34
CA GLU A 49 -2.31 11.73 18.09
C GLU A 49 -2.58 10.22 17.89
N HIS A 50 -3.82 9.84 17.53
CA HIS A 50 -4.18 8.45 17.22
C HIS A 50 -4.13 8.13 15.73
N LEU A 51 -4.26 9.15 14.88
CA LEU A 51 -4.01 9.07 13.44
C LEU A 51 -2.53 9.25 13.11
N ASP A 52 -1.67 9.20 14.13
CA ASP A 52 -0.28 9.59 14.05
C ASP A 52 0.40 8.99 12.82
N SER A 53 1.28 9.83 12.29
CA SER A 53 2.20 9.62 11.19
C SER A 53 2.65 8.17 11.02
N GLU A 54 2.92 7.42 12.08
CA GLU A 54 3.33 6.02 12.00
C GLU A 54 2.33 5.12 11.25
N LEU A 55 1.03 5.22 11.49
CA LEU A 55 0.03 4.42 10.76
C LEU A 55 0.00 4.81 9.29
N PHE A 56 -0.03 6.12 9.00
CA PHE A 56 0.00 6.63 7.64
C PHE A 56 1.26 6.17 6.89
N TRP A 57 2.44 6.29 7.51
CA TRP A 57 3.71 5.89 6.92
C TRP A 57 3.80 4.38 6.73
N LYS A 58 3.24 3.56 7.62
CA LYS A 58 3.18 2.10 7.46
C LYS A 58 2.31 1.70 6.28
N VAL A 59 1.12 2.29 6.13
CA VAL A 59 0.23 2.02 5.00
C VAL A 59 0.91 2.44 3.69
N ARG A 60 1.55 3.62 3.68
CA ARG A 60 2.32 4.09 2.53
C ARG A 60 3.48 3.17 2.16
N ALA A 61 4.28 2.75 3.15
CA ALA A 61 5.40 1.85 2.93
C ALA A 61 4.95 0.49 2.38
N ALA A 62 3.81 -0.04 2.84
CA ALA A 62 3.22 -1.25 2.27
C ALA A 62 2.81 -1.07 0.80
N GLY A 63 2.23 0.08 0.46
CA GLY A 63 1.89 0.43 -0.92
C GLY A 63 3.12 0.58 -1.83
N ASP A 64 4.17 1.23 -1.33
CA ASP A 64 5.43 1.40 -2.06
C ASP A 64 6.11 0.05 -2.30
N HIS A 65 6.19 -0.80 -1.28
CA HIS A 65 6.74 -2.15 -1.41
C HIS A 65 5.96 -3.00 -2.43
N LEU A 66 4.62 -2.90 -2.44
CA LEU A 66 3.79 -3.64 -3.38
C LEU A 66 3.93 -3.12 -4.82
N ARG A 67 4.16 -1.82 -5.02
CA ARG A 67 4.50 -1.25 -6.34
C ARG A 67 5.84 -1.77 -6.83
N ASP A 68 6.84 -1.84 -5.95
CA ASP A 68 8.16 -2.38 -6.31
C ASP A 68 8.05 -3.83 -6.81
N ILE A 69 7.24 -4.67 -6.14
CA ILE A 69 6.97 -6.05 -6.57
C ILE A 69 6.35 -6.08 -7.99
N LEU A 70 5.33 -5.26 -8.24
CA LEU A 70 4.63 -5.22 -9.53
C LEU A 70 5.47 -4.60 -10.66
N ASP A 71 6.30 -3.60 -10.37
CA ASP A 71 7.16 -2.93 -11.35
C ASP A 71 8.34 -3.79 -11.77
N VAL A 72 8.92 -4.59 -10.86
CA VAL A 72 9.99 -5.55 -11.19
C VAL A 72 9.51 -6.57 -12.22
N GLU A 73 8.28 -7.08 -12.08
CA GLU A 73 7.69 -8.01 -13.05
C GLU A 73 7.40 -7.36 -14.41
N ARG A 74 6.95 -6.10 -14.42
CA ARG A 74 6.73 -5.38 -15.68
C ARG A 74 8.01 -5.27 -16.52
N VAL A 75 9.17 -5.16 -15.88
CA VAL A 75 10.48 -5.04 -16.55
C VAL A 75 11.01 -6.41 -17.01
N HIS A 76 10.74 -7.49 -16.27
CA HIS A 76 11.29 -8.82 -16.55
C HIS A 76 10.35 -9.74 -17.36
N GLY A 77 9.03 -9.57 -17.24
CA GLY A 77 8.02 -10.31 -18.02
C GLY A 77 7.81 -9.81 -19.45
N GLY A 78 8.52 -8.75 -19.87
CA GLY A 78 8.49 -8.21 -21.24
C GLY A 78 9.43 -8.88 -22.24
N TYR A 79 10.20 -9.90 -21.82
CA TYR A 79 11.08 -10.69 -22.67
C TYR A 79 10.51 -12.09 -22.92
N THR A 80 9.37 -12.17 -23.62
CA THR A 80 8.96 -13.36 -24.37
C THR A 80 8.27 -12.94 -25.65
#